data_AF-A0A0E0LM02-F1
#
_entry.id   AF-A0A0E0LM02-F1
#
_cell.length_a   1.000
_cell.length_b   1.000
_cell.length_c   1.000
_cell.angle_alpha   90.00
_cell.angle_beta   90.00
_cell.angle_gamma   90.00
#
_symmetry.space_group_name_H-M   'P 1'
#
loop_
_entity.id
_entity.type
_entity.pdbx_description
1 polymer ?
#
loop_
_entity_poly.entity_id
_entity_poly.type
_entity_poly.pdbx_seq_one_letter_code
_entity_poly.pdbx_strand_id
1 'polypeptide(L)'
;MSSVDGSGEDRISDLPDKLLHSILLLLPSASDAARTSLLSRRWSRVWTGLPELSFSWSADDPSPCADAVDAVLAAHASPVLHHLAISIYNP
;
A
#
# COMPACT_ATOMS: atom_id res chain seq x y z
N MET A 1 -17.92 29.85 24.22
CA MET A 1 -17.12 28.66 23.89
C MET A 1 -17.74 28.03 22.65
N SER A 2 -17.17 28.31 21.48
CA SER A 2 -17.47 27.55 20.26
C SER A 2 -16.11 27.20 19.67
N SER A 3 -15.58 26.07 20.11
CA SER A 3 -14.41 25.46 19.47
C SER A 3 -14.89 25.01 18.10
N VAL A 4 -14.50 25.75 17.07
CA VAL A 4 -14.63 25.29 15.67
C VAL A 4 -13.70 24.10 15.56
N ASP A 5 -14.27 22.91 15.75
CA ASP A 5 -13.59 21.66 15.55
C ASP A 5 -13.21 21.57 14.08
N GLY A 6 -11.90 21.59 13.82
CA GLY A 6 -11.32 21.30 12.52
C GLY A 6 -11.51 19.83 12.16
N SER A 7 -12.75 19.37 12.10
CA SER A 7 -13.10 18.08 11.49
C SER A 7 -12.97 18.27 9.98
N GLY A 8 -11.73 18.23 9.50
CA GLY A 8 -11.46 17.95 8.10
C GLY A 8 -12.02 16.57 7.83
N GLU A 9 -13.25 16.51 7.31
CA GLU A 9 -13.92 15.28 6.94
C GLU A 9 -12.95 14.43 6.11
N ASP A 10 -12.66 13.21 6.56
CA ASP A 10 -11.75 12.29 5.86
C ASP A 10 -12.46 11.72 4.62
N ARG A 11 -12.59 12.57 3.60
CA ARG A 11 -13.27 12.28 2.33
C ARG A 11 -12.58 11.18 1.54
N ILE A 12 -11.30 10.95 1.82
CA ILE A 12 -10.51 9.90 1.18
C ILE A 12 -10.91 8.53 1.77
N SER A 13 -11.11 8.44 3.08
CA SER A 13 -11.65 7.22 3.71
C SER A 13 -13.12 6.95 3.38
N ASP A 14 -13.90 7.95 2.98
CA ASP A 14 -15.30 7.76 2.57
C ASP A 14 -15.47 7.18 1.18
N LEU A 15 -14.40 7.10 0.38
CA LEU A 15 -14.45 6.49 -0.95
C LEU A 15 -14.87 5.01 -0.87
N PRO A 16 -15.57 4.49 -1.89
CA PRO A 16 -15.86 3.07 -2.02
C PRO A 16 -14.57 2.26 -2.13
N ASP A 17 -14.55 1.04 -1.58
CA ASP A 17 -13.38 0.17 -1.57
C ASP A 17 -12.79 -0.08 -2.97
N LYS A 18 -13.62 -0.05 -4.02
CA LYS A 18 -13.17 -0.16 -5.42
C LYS A 18 -12.27 1.00 -5.85
N LEU A 19 -12.58 2.23 -5.44
CA LEU A 19 -11.75 3.40 -5.74
C LEU A 19 -10.47 3.39 -4.92
N LEU A 20 -10.54 2.93 -3.66
CA LEU A 20 -9.36 2.73 -2.83
C LEU A 20 -8.39 1.71 -3.46
N HIS A 21 -8.92 0.59 -3.95
CA HIS A 21 -8.13 -0.39 -4.71
C HIS A 21 -7.48 0.26 -5.93
N SER A 22 -8.24 1.02 -6.72
CA SER A 22 -7.69 1.70 -7.90
C SER A 22 -6.57 2.67 -7.55
N ILE A 23 -6.70 3.44 -6.46
CA ILE A 23 -5.64 4.36 -6.02
C ILE A 23 -4.39 3.57 -5.60
N LEU A 24 -4.55 2.48 -4.85
CA LEU A 24 -3.41 1.66 -4.43
C LEU A 24 -2.71 0.98 -5.61
N LEU A 25 -3.45 0.56 -6.64
CA LEU A 25 -2.88 0.00 -7.88
C LEU A 25 -2.18 1.04 -8.77
N LEU A 26 -2.50 2.33 -8.61
CA LEU A 26 -1.85 3.43 -9.32
C LEU A 26 -0.49 3.80 -8.71
N LEU A 27 -0.16 3.27 -7.53
CA LEU A 27 1.11 3.55 -6.88
C LEU A 27 2.24 2.75 -7.52
N PRO A 28 3.44 3.35 -7.66
CA PRO A 28 4.53 2.78 -8.43
C PRO A 28 5.14 1.53 -7.78
N SER A 29 4.97 1.35 -6.47
CA SER A 29 5.47 0.19 -5.74
C SER A 29 4.48 -0.30 -4.67
N ALA A 30 4.58 -1.59 -4.35
CA ALA A 30 3.90 -2.23 -3.23
C ALA A 30 4.28 -1.57 -1.89
N SER A 31 5.51 -1.10 -1.74
CA SER A 31 5.94 -0.36 -0.56
C SER A 31 5.21 0.97 -0.40
N ASP A 32 5.01 1.70 -1.50
CA ASP A 32 4.25 2.95 -1.48
C ASP A 32 2.78 2.70 -1.17
N ALA A 33 2.20 1.67 -1.78
CA ALA A 33 0.83 1.26 -1.51
C ALA A 33 0.63 0.77 -0.06
N ALA A 34 1.57 0.02 0.51
CA ALA A 34 1.57 -0.34 1.93
C ALA A 34 1.61 0.91 2.82
N ARG A 35 2.46 1.91 2.51
CA ARG A 35 2.53 3.17 3.26
C ARG A 35 1.25 3.97 3.16
N THR A 36 0.68 4.10 1.96
CA THR A 36 -0.61 4.77 1.75
C THR A 36 -1.75 4.03 2.45
N SER A 37 -1.65 2.71 2.62
CA SER A 37 -2.63 1.92 3.36
C SER A 37 -2.79 2.35 4.83
N LEU A 38 -1.78 3.01 5.40
CA LEU A 38 -1.77 3.51 6.78
C LEU A 38 -2.62 4.77 6.99
N LEU A 39 -3.13 5.40 5.92
CA LEU A 39 -3.98 6.60 6.03
C LEU A 39 -5.25 6.34 6.84
N SER A 40 -5.83 5.14 6.75
CA SER A 40 -6.91 4.73 7.63
C SER A 40 -7.10 3.22 7.72
N ARG A 41 -7.89 2.77 8.70
CA ARG A 41 -8.22 1.34 8.87
C ARG A 41 -8.91 0.73 7.65
N ARG A 42 -9.64 1.53 6.86
CA ARG A 42 -10.28 1.04 5.62
C ARG A 42 -9.23 0.77 4.55
N TRP A 43 -8.29 1.69 4.37
CA TRP A 43 -7.19 1.55 3.42
C TRP A 43 -6.32 0.33 3.71
N SER A 44 -6.00 0.10 4.99
CA SER A 44 -5.27 -1.11 5.42
C SER A 44 -6.01 -2.40 5.07
N ARG A 45 -7.34 -2.45 5.21
CA ARG A 45 -8.14 -3.62 4.82
C ARG A 45 -8.18 -3.83 3.30
N VAL A 46 -8.23 -2.75 2.52
CA VAL A 46 -8.22 -2.81 1.06
C VAL A 46 -6.85 -3.30 0.56
N TRP A 47 -5.77 -2.79 1.16
CA TRP A 47 -4.40 -3.17 0.82
C TRP A 47 -4.15 -4.68 0.94
N THR A 48 -4.66 -5.34 1.98
CA THR A 48 -4.45 -6.78 2.17
C THR A 48 -5.19 -7.68 1.16
N GLY A 49 -6.09 -7.10 0.37
CA GLY A 49 -6.86 -7.79 -0.66
C GLY A 49 -6.39 -7.54 -2.09
N LEU A 50 -5.26 -6.85 -2.29
CA LEU A 50 -4.79 -6.52 -3.63
C LEU A 50 -4.32 -7.77 -4.40
N PRO A 51 -4.67 -7.92 -5.68
CA PRO A 51 -4.21 -9.06 -6.46
C PRO A 51 -2.77 -8.91 -6.98
N GLU A 52 -2.20 -7.70 -6.87
CA GLU A 52 -0.94 -7.30 -7.50
C GLU A 52 0.01 -6.65 -6.51
N LEU A 53 1.25 -7.15 -6.46
CA LEU A 53 2.34 -6.55 -5.69
C LEU A 53 3.58 -6.39 -6.58
N SER A 54 4.16 -5.19 -6.60
CA SER A 54 5.39 -4.88 -7.33
C SER A 54 6.43 -4.28 -6.40
N PHE A 55 7.59 -4.92 -6.29
CA PHE A 55 8.71 -4.43 -5.49
C PHE A 55 9.86 -4.03 -6.40
N SER A 56 10.39 -2.83 -6.21
CA SER A 56 11.58 -2.34 -6.92
C SER A 56 12.64 -1.93 -5.91
N TRP A 57 13.87 -2.40 -6.10
CA TRP A 57 15.01 -2.02 -5.26
C TRP A 57 16.17 -1.49 -6.12
N SER A 58 16.97 -0.58 -5.55
CA SER A 58 18.17 -0.07 -6.20
C SER A 58 19.37 -0.92 -5.81
N ALA A 59 20.22 -1.29 -6.78
CA ALA A 59 21.45 -2.05 -6.51
C ALA A 59 22.41 -1.34 -5.53
N ASP A 60 22.35 -0.01 -5.47
CA ASP A 60 23.13 0.83 -4.56
C ASP A 60 22.52 0.96 -3.15
N ASP A 61 21.30 0.48 -2.92
CA ASP A 61 20.69 0.50 -1.59
C ASP A 61 21.18 -0.72 -0.79
N PRO A 62 21.98 -0.53 0.28
CA PRO A 62 22.57 -1.63 1.05
C PRO A 62 21.52 -2.44 1.83
N SER A 63 20.25 -2.03 1.78
CA SER A 63 19.13 -2.78 2.32
C SER A 63 18.15 -3.18 1.22
N PRO A 64 18.32 -4.35 0.57
CA PRO A 64 17.16 -5.09 0.17
C PRO A 64 16.54 -5.59 1.48
N CYS A 65 15.65 -4.80 2.08
CA CYS A 65 14.98 -5.22 3.29
C CYS A 65 14.00 -6.32 2.88
N ALA A 66 14.52 -7.53 2.68
CA ALA A 66 13.74 -8.74 2.46
C ALA A 66 12.69 -8.85 3.57
N ASP A 67 13.00 -8.39 4.79
CA ASP A 67 12.06 -8.24 5.89
C ASP A 67 10.84 -7.36 5.55
N ALA A 68 10.99 -6.31 4.74
CA ALA A 68 9.87 -5.49 4.31
C ALA A 68 8.99 -6.23 3.28
N VAL A 69 9.61 -7.00 2.38
CA VAL A 69 8.88 -7.86 1.44
C VAL A 69 8.14 -8.96 2.20
N ASP A 70 8.82 -9.63 3.14
CA ASP A 70 8.25 -10.67 3.99
C ASP A 70 7.15 -10.10 4.89
N ALA A 71 7.32 -8.91 5.46
CA ALA A 71 6.29 -8.24 6.24
C ALA A 71 5.07 -7.89 5.38
N VAL A 72 5.29 -7.42 4.15
CA VAL A 72 4.19 -7.16 3.21
C VAL A 72 3.48 -8.46 2.84
N LEU A 73 4.22 -9.52 2.48
CA LEU A 73 3.65 -10.84 2.18
C LEU A 73 2.89 -11.42 3.37
N ALA A 74 3.41 -11.28 4.59
CA ALA A 74 2.76 -11.74 5.82
C ALA A 74 1.50 -10.93 6.14
N ALA A 75 1.50 -9.61 5.88
CA ALA A 75 0.32 -8.77 6.01
C ALA A 75 -0.72 -9.06 4.92
N HIS A 76 -0.28 -9.59 3.78
CA HIS A 76 -1.11 -9.82 2.62
C HIS A 76 -1.85 -11.17 2.72
N ALA A 77 -3.06 -11.13 3.27
CA ALA A 77 -3.89 -12.32 3.49
C ALA A 77 -4.65 -12.82 2.24
N SER A 78 -4.41 -12.26 1.05
CA SER A 78 -5.14 -12.66 -0.15
C SER A 78 -4.77 -14.09 -0.60
N PRO A 79 -5.74 -15.01 -0.74
CA PRO A 79 -5.49 -16.38 -1.19
C PRO A 79 -5.12 -16.49 -2.69
N VAL A 80 -5.20 -15.38 -3.45
CA VAL A 80 -4.90 -15.34 -4.89
C VAL A 80 -4.14 -14.07 -5.23
N LEU A 81 -2.82 -14.12 -5.03
CA LEU A 81 -1.91 -13.16 -5.64
C LEU A 81 -1.77 -13.52 -7.11
N HIS A 82 -2.30 -12.68 -8.01
CA HIS A 82 -2.28 -12.95 -9.45
C HIS A 82 -0.96 -12.56 -10.09
N HIS A 83 -0.29 -11.53 -9.56
CA HIS A 83 0.96 -11.05 -10.12
C HIS A 83 1.88 -10.48 -9.03
N LEU A 84 3.09 -11.02 -8.96
CA LEU A 84 4.18 -10.60 -8.07
C LEU A 84 5.38 -10.23 -8.94
N ALA A 85 5.73 -8.95 -8.96
CA ALA A 85 6.93 -8.47 -9.64
C ALA A 85 7.99 -8.06 -8.62
N ILE A 86 9.22 -8.52 -8.83
CA ILE A 86 10.39 -8.09 -8.07
C ILE A 86 11.43 -7.65 -9.10
N SER A 87 11.77 -6.37 -9.11
CA SER A 87 12.70 -5.78 -10.06
C SER A 87 13.90 -5.18 -9.35
N ILE A 88 15.08 -5.53 -9.86
CA ILE A 88 16.36 -4.93 -9.49
C ILE A 88 16.56 -3.75 -10.45
N TYR A 89 16.53 -2.53 -9.94
CA TYR A 89 16.95 -1.37 -10.70
C TYR A 89 18.47 -1.33 -10.71
N ASN A 90 19.04 -1.60 -11.89
CA ASN A 90 20.45 -1.34 -12.17
C ASN A 90 20.53 0.02 -12.90
N PRO A 91 21.23 1.02 -12.34
CA PRO A 91 21.34 2.35 -12.94
C PRO A 91 22.06 2.34 -14.29
#